data_AF-Q9ETF5-F1
#
_entry.id   AF-Q9ETF5-F1
#
_cell.length_a   1.000
_cell.length_b   1.000
_cell.length_c   1.000
_cell.angle_alpha   90.00
_cell.angle_beta   90.00
_cell.angle_gamma   90.00
#
_symmetry.space_group_name_H-M   'P 1'
#
loop_
_entity.id
_entity.type
_entity.pdbx_description
1 polymer ?
#
loop_
_entity_poly.entity_id
_entity_poly.type
_entity_poly.pdbx_seq_one_letter_code
_entity_poly.pdbx_strand_id
1 'polypeptide(L)'
;MTLKPFTKWTGGKRMLLTQPHEHLPFDYNKYFEPVVGGGAGPFEMSPEIAVMVDWSGDLKNTYVQILDNLEPVLDLLHIHQENNSKEYYLDVRSVDRDGRIKTMSDVERAARILYMLRVDFNGLYRVNSKNQFNVPYGRYKNPQIVYSELILSV
;
A
#
# COMPACT_ATOMS: atom_id res chain seq x y z
N MET A 1 16.19 0.96 -12.84
CA MET A 1 14.87 0.43 -12.44
C MET A 1 13.91 1.59 -12.41
N THR A 2 12.69 1.44 -12.94
CA THR A 2 11.65 2.47 -12.84
C THR A 2 10.83 2.20 -11.59
N LEU A 3 10.71 3.18 -10.69
CA LEU A 3 9.92 3.05 -9.47
C LEU A 3 8.43 2.93 -9.81
N LYS A 4 7.69 2.14 -9.03
CA LYS A 4 6.25 1.91 -9.24
C LYS A 4 5.51 1.80 -7.90
N PRO A 5 4.24 2.26 -7.85
CA PRO A 5 3.36 1.99 -6.72
C PRO A 5 3.29 0.50 -6.35
N PHE A 6 3.54 0.16 -5.08
CA PHE A 6 3.41 -1.21 -4.57
C PHE A 6 1.97 -1.71 -4.47
N THR A 7 1.00 -0.79 -4.46
CA THR A 7 -0.42 -1.10 -4.36
C THR A 7 -1.26 -0.23 -5.29
N LYS A 8 -2.41 -0.77 -5.68
CA LYS A 8 -3.48 0.07 -6.22
C LYS A 8 -3.98 1.01 -5.12
N TRP A 9 -4.24 2.25 -5.51
CA TRP A 9 -4.77 3.27 -4.61
C TRP A 9 -5.84 4.08 -5.34
N THR A 10 -6.95 4.36 -4.65
CA THR A 10 -8.01 5.23 -5.18
C THR A 10 -7.45 6.62 -5.45
N GLY A 11 -7.75 7.18 -6.64
CA GLY A 11 -7.19 8.46 -7.05
C GLY A 11 -5.75 8.37 -7.57
N GLY A 12 -5.27 7.16 -7.92
CA GLY A 12 -3.94 6.96 -8.48
C GLY A 12 -3.70 7.82 -9.74
N LYS A 13 -2.62 8.60 -9.72
CA LYS A 13 -2.31 9.61 -10.75
C LYS A 13 -1.66 9.03 -12.02
N ARG A 14 -1.47 7.70 -12.10
CA ARG A 14 -0.70 7.05 -13.16
C ARG A 14 -1.19 7.37 -14.58
N MET A 15 -2.51 7.49 -14.80
CA MET A 15 -3.08 7.85 -16.11
C MET A 15 -2.91 9.35 -16.46
N LEU A 16 -2.73 10.21 -15.46
CA LEU A 16 -2.45 11.64 -15.68
C LEU A 16 -0.97 11.84 -16.00
N LEU A 17 -0.11 10.99 -15.43
CA LEU A 17 1.34 11.02 -15.61
C LEU A 17 1.81 10.50 -16.98
N THR A 18 0.94 9.87 -17.76
CA THR A 18 1.25 9.48 -19.15
C THR A 18 1.17 10.63 -20.15
N GLN A 19 0.73 11.82 -19.74
CA GLN A 19 0.66 13.00 -20.60
C GLN A 19 1.93 13.85 -20.45
N PRO A 20 2.39 14.53 -21.52
CA PRO A 20 3.55 15.42 -21.44
C PRO A 20 3.37 16.44 -20.31
N HIS A 21 4.33 16.48 -19.41
CA HIS A 21 4.32 17.35 -18.25
C HIS A 21 4.79 18.77 -18.60
N GLU A 22 4.12 19.41 -19.57
CA GLU A 22 4.49 20.74 -20.07
C GLU A 22 4.43 21.84 -19.00
N HIS A 23 3.75 21.57 -17.88
CA HIS A 23 3.60 22.50 -16.76
C HIS A 23 4.45 22.15 -15.54
N LEU A 24 5.22 21.05 -15.57
CA LEU A 24 6.13 20.73 -14.47
C LEU A 24 7.48 21.40 -14.71
N PRO A 25 8.11 21.93 -13.65
CA PRO A 25 9.45 22.47 -13.77
C PRO A 25 10.44 21.35 -14.10
N PHE A 26 11.36 21.62 -15.04
CA PHE A 26 12.46 20.70 -15.36
C PHE A 26 13.56 20.70 -14.29
N ASP A 27 13.65 21.77 -13.50
CA ASP A 27 14.65 21.94 -12.44
C ASP A 27 13.97 22.42 -11.15
N TYR A 28 14.23 21.70 -10.06
CA TYR A 28 13.70 21.97 -8.73
C TYR A 28 14.53 21.25 -7.66
N ASN A 29 14.59 21.82 -6.46
CA ASN A 29 15.42 21.29 -5.37
C ASN A 29 14.75 20.14 -4.59
N LYS A 30 13.44 20.24 -4.36
CA LYS A 30 12.68 19.30 -3.52
C LYS A 30 11.27 19.12 -4.06
N TYR A 31 10.79 17.89 -4.03
CA TYR A 31 9.42 17.54 -4.39
C TYR A 31 8.55 17.39 -3.14
N PHE A 32 7.37 17.97 -3.14
CA PHE A 32 6.42 17.86 -2.03
C PHE A 32 5.11 17.30 -2.54
N GLU A 33 4.68 16.16 -2.01
CA GLU A 33 3.42 15.51 -2.36
C GLU A 33 2.55 15.40 -1.10
N PRO A 34 1.65 16.37 -0.85
CA PRO A 34 0.88 16.43 0.39
C PRO A 34 -0.19 15.34 0.51
N VAL A 35 -0.49 14.65 -0.60
CA VAL A 35 -1.43 13.51 -0.68
C VAL A 35 -0.85 12.47 -1.63
N VAL A 36 0.08 11.68 -1.09
CA VAL A 36 0.87 10.71 -1.86
C VAL A 36 0.04 9.53 -2.36
N GLY A 37 -0.87 9.00 -1.54
CA GLY A 37 -1.57 7.76 -1.86
C GLY A 37 -0.59 6.64 -2.29
N GLY A 38 -0.84 6.04 -3.45
CA GLY A 38 0.03 4.99 -4.00
C GLY A 38 1.40 5.46 -4.52
N GLY A 39 1.74 6.76 -4.47
CA GLY A 39 3.09 7.23 -4.79
C GLY A 39 3.39 7.44 -6.27
N ALA A 40 2.37 7.39 -7.14
CA ALA A 40 2.57 7.50 -8.59
C ALA A 40 3.34 8.77 -9.01
N GLY A 41 3.04 9.93 -8.40
CA GLY A 41 3.72 11.19 -8.67
C GLY A 41 5.22 11.18 -8.37
N PRO A 42 5.64 10.97 -7.10
CA PRO A 42 7.05 10.94 -6.76
C PRO A 42 7.83 9.84 -7.49
N PHE A 43 7.24 8.68 -7.76
CA PHE A 43 7.92 7.61 -8.49
C PHE A 43 8.13 7.92 -9.96
N GLU A 44 7.18 8.58 -10.62
CA GLU A 44 7.37 9.03 -12.00
C GLU A 44 8.43 10.14 -12.09
N MET A 45 8.34 11.13 -11.19
CA MET A 45 9.26 12.27 -11.18
C MET A 45 10.67 11.90 -10.73
N SER A 46 10.80 10.83 -9.94
CA SER A 46 12.06 10.33 -9.36
C SER A 46 12.98 11.45 -8.84
N PRO A 47 12.48 12.34 -7.97
CA PRO A 47 13.26 13.47 -7.46
C PRO A 47 14.38 12.99 -6.54
N GLU A 48 15.46 13.76 -6.41
CA GLU A 48 16.53 13.45 -5.46
C GLU A 48 16.03 13.52 -4.01
N ILE A 49 15.16 14.49 -3.71
CA ILE A 49 14.55 14.67 -2.39
C ILE A 49 13.04 14.83 -2.52
N ALA A 50 12.28 13.92 -1.91
CA ALA A 50 10.82 13.99 -1.81
C ALA A 50 10.35 14.06 -0.35
N VAL A 51 9.31 14.88 -0.11
CA VAL A 51 8.53 14.88 1.13
C VAL A 51 7.13 14.39 0.79
N MET A 52 6.81 13.18 1.24
CA MET A 52 5.53 12.52 0.99
C MET A 52 4.66 12.58 2.24
N VAL A 53 3.43 13.05 2.10
CA VAL A 53 2.46 13.13 3.22
C VAL A 53 1.17 12.40 2.83
N ASP A 54 0.59 11.71 3.81
CA ASP A 54 -0.76 11.17 3.72
C ASP A 54 -1.45 11.26 5.09
N TRP A 55 -2.78 11.31 5.07
CA TRP A 55 -3.57 11.23 6.30
C TRP A 55 -3.57 9.80 6.86
N SER A 56 -3.59 8.79 5.99
CA SER A 56 -3.68 7.38 6.37
C SER A 56 -2.44 6.93 7.15
N GLY A 57 -2.61 6.67 8.45
CA GLY A 57 -1.56 6.11 9.31
C GLY A 57 -1.10 4.73 8.85
N ASP A 58 -2.02 3.92 8.35
CA ASP A 58 -1.71 2.58 7.82
C ASP A 58 -0.88 2.66 6.54
N LEU A 59 -1.17 3.60 5.64
CA LEU A 59 -0.37 3.79 4.43
C LEU A 59 1.05 4.27 4.76
N LYS A 60 1.17 5.28 5.64
CA LYS A 60 2.46 5.79 6.12
C LYS A 60 3.29 4.68 6.75
N ASN A 61 2.67 3.89 7.64
CA ASN A 61 3.31 2.73 8.24
C ASN A 61 3.82 1.76 7.17
N THR A 62 2.99 1.40 6.18
CA THR A 62 3.38 0.49 5.11
C THR A 62 4.60 0.99 4.33
N TYR A 63 4.68 2.27 3.96
CA TYR A 63 5.88 2.83 3.33
C TYR A 63 7.13 2.66 4.19
N VAL A 64 7.04 3.02 5.48
CA VAL A 64 8.16 2.90 6.43
C VAL A 64 8.60 1.44 6.57
N GLN A 65 7.67 0.50 6.71
CA GLN A 65 8.02 -0.91 6.90
C GLN A 65 8.58 -1.56 5.62
N ILE A 66 8.14 -1.14 4.44
CA ILE A 66 8.77 -1.59 3.18
C ILE A 66 10.22 -1.10 3.09
N LEU A 67 10.48 0.13 3.54
CA LEU A 67 11.82 0.72 3.50
C LEU A 67 12.77 0.09 4.54
N ASP A 68 12.30 -0.04 5.79
CA ASP A 68 13.16 -0.35 6.92
C ASP A 68 13.13 -1.84 7.32
N ASN A 69 12.06 -2.58 7.00
CA ASN A 69 11.79 -3.93 7.49
C ASN A 69 11.26 -4.87 6.39
N LEU A 70 11.83 -4.78 5.18
CA LEU A 70 11.32 -5.49 4.00
C LEU A 70 11.21 -7.01 4.20
N GLU A 71 12.29 -7.68 4.63
CA GLU A 71 12.31 -9.14 4.78
C GLU A 71 11.23 -9.64 5.77
N PRO A 72 11.10 -9.07 6.99
CA PRO A 72 9.97 -9.39 7.88
C PRO A 72 8.57 -9.18 7.26
N VAL A 73 8.39 -8.13 6.45
CA VAL A 73 7.12 -7.91 5.73
C VAL A 73 6.89 -9.03 4.70
N LEU A 74 7.91 -9.41 3.94
CA LEU A 74 7.80 -10.47 2.93
C LEU A 74 7.48 -11.82 3.58
N ASP A 75 8.14 -12.18 4.69
CA ASP A 75 7.86 -13.40 5.45
C ASP A 75 6.39 -13.49 5.89
N LEU A 76 5.84 -12.40 6.42
CA LEU A 76 4.43 -12.34 6.81
C LEU A 76 3.48 -12.41 5.60
N LEU A 77 3.86 -11.81 4.46
CA LEU A 77 3.09 -11.91 3.23
C LEU A 77 3.08 -13.34 2.67
N HIS A 78 4.17 -14.10 2.82
CA HIS A 78 4.20 -15.51 2.48
C HIS A 78 3.22 -16.31 3.35
N ILE A 79 3.18 -16.06 4.66
CA ILE A 79 2.20 -16.69 5.57
C ILE A 79 0.77 -16.34 5.14
N HIS A 80 0.49 -15.08 4.82
CA HIS A 80 -0.82 -14.66 4.32
C HIS A 80 -1.20 -15.34 2.99
N GLN A 81 -0.22 -15.54 2.11
CA GLN A 81 -0.41 -16.19 0.82
C GLN A 81 -0.79 -17.67 0.96
N GLU A 82 -0.08 -18.40 1.83
CA GLU A 82 -0.34 -19.83 2.08
C GLU A 82 -1.72 -20.06 2.72
N ASN A 83 -2.16 -19.15 3.60
CA ASN A 83 -3.42 -19.27 4.33
C ASN A 83 -4.61 -18.60 3.61
N ASN A 84 -4.40 -18.00 2.44
CA ASN A 84 -5.39 -17.15 1.81
C ASN A 84 -6.70 -17.90 1.52
N SER A 85 -7.76 -17.46 2.19
CA SER A 85 -9.13 -17.90 1.99
C SER A 85 -10.06 -16.76 2.36
N LYS A 86 -11.35 -16.87 2.00
CA LYS A 86 -12.34 -15.87 2.40
C LYS A 86 -12.46 -15.80 3.93
N GLU A 87 -12.42 -16.95 4.58
CA GLU A 87 -12.52 -17.10 6.04
C GLU A 87 -11.31 -16.46 6.72
N TYR A 88 -10.10 -16.75 6.23
CA TYR A 88 -8.86 -16.13 6.71
C TYR A 88 -8.87 -14.61 6.52
N TYR A 89 -9.28 -14.12 5.35
CA TYR A 89 -9.43 -12.69 5.10
C TYR A 89 -10.38 -12.02 6.09
N LEU A 90 -11.52 -12.63 6.36
CA LEU A 90 -12.51 -12.06 7.28
C LEU A 90 -11.98 -11.99 8.73
N ASP A 91 -11.17 -12.96 9.15
CA ASP A 91 -10.49 -12.94 10.44
C ASP A 91 -9.38 -11.87 10.49
N VAL A 92 -8.48 -11.83 9.51
CA VAL A 92 -7.42 -10.80 9.43
C VAL A 92 -8.03 -9.40 9.35
N ARG A 93 -9.17 -9.23 8.67
CA ARG A 93 -9.87 -7.95 8.60
C ARG A 93 -10.47 -7.56 9.95
N SER A 94 -10.92 -8.49 10.79
CA SER A 94 -11.63 -8.20 12.04
C SER A 94 -10.72 -7.74 13.19
N VAL A 95 -9.39 -7.84 13.05
CA VAL A 95 -8.42 -7.44 14.09
C VAL A 95 -8.56 -5.98 14.56
N ASP A 96 -9.10 -5.09 13.72
CA ASP A 96 -9.38 -3.69 14.04
C ASP A 96 -10.71 -3.48 14.81
N ARG A 97 -11.40 -4.57 15.15
CA ARG A 97 -12.67 -4.59 15.90
C ARG A 97 -12.57 -5.32 17.24
N ASP A 98 -11.66 -6.28 17.37
CA ASP A 98 -11.58 -7.17 18.53
C ASP A 98 -10.38 -6.87 19.46
N GLY A 99 -9.58 -5.86 19.14
CA GLY A 99 -8.48 -5.38 19.96
C GLY A 99 -7.13 -5.97 19.61
N ARG A 100 -7.05 -7.01 18.76
CA ARG A 100 -5.78 -7.60 18.28
C ARG A 100 -4.87 -6.57 17.63
N ILE A 101 -5.43 -5.59 16.91
CA ILE A 101 -4.67 -4.50 16.28
C ILE A 101 -3.78 -3.73 17.27
N LYS A 102 -4.13 -3.67 18.56
CA LYS A 102 -3.38 -2.90 19.58
C LYS A 102 -2.08 -3.58 20.01
N THR A 103 -1.97 -4.88 19.79
CA THR A 103 -0.79 -5.68 20.15
C THR A 103 0.04 -6.06 18.92
N MET A 104 -0.44 -5.75 17.71
CA MET A 104 0.31 -5.97 16.48
C MET A 104 1.46 -4.97 16.38
N SER A 105 2.62 -5.47 16.00
CA SER A 105 3.75 -4.68 15.55
C SER A 105 3.40 -3.91 14.26
N ASP A 106 4.20 -2.89 13.99
CA ASP A 106 4.06 -2.09 12.77
C ASP A 106 4.30 -2.91 11.50
N VAL A 107 5.21 -3.89 11.53
CA VAL A 107 5.44 -4.86 10.44
C VAL A 107 4.19 -5.69 10.16
N GLU A 108 3.56 -6.25 11.20
CA GLU A 108 2.33 -7.04 11.06
C GLU A 108 1.17 -6.19 10.51
N ARG A 109 1.07 -4.93 10.95
CA ARG A 109 0.06 -4.00 10.44
C ARG A 109 0.28 -3.67 8.95
N ALA A 110 1.53 -3.48 8.52
CA ALA A 110 1.88 -3.26 7.12
C ALA A 110 1.56 -4.49 6.25
N ALA A 111 2.01 -5.68 6.68
CA ALA A 111 1.73 -6.94 5.98
C ALA A 111 0.22 -7.21 5.84
N ARG A 112 -0.55 -6.95 6.91
CA ARG A 112 -2.01 -7.04 6.88
C ARG A 112 -2.63 -6.16 5.79
N ILE A 113 -2.21 -4.89 5.69
CA ILE A 113 -2.77 -3.95 4.70
C ILE A 113 -2.40 -4.37 3.28
N LEU A 114 -1.14 -4.73 3.04
CA LEU A 114 -0.67 -5.23 1.76
C LEU A 114 -1.44 -6.48 1.32
N TYR A 115 -1.62 -7.44 2.23
CA TYR A 115 -2.44 -8.64 1.98
C TYR A 115 -3.87 -8.26 1.62
N MET A 116 -4.55 -7.46 2.45
CA MET A 116 -5.95 -7.11 2.20
C MET A 116 -6.14 -6.41 0.85
N LEU A 117 -5.30 -5.44 0.50
CA LEU A 117 -5.39 -4.72 -0.78
C LEU A 117 -5.12 -5.61 -2.01
N ARG A 118 -4.47 -6.77 -1.83
CA ARG A 118 -4.26 -7.74 -2.91
C ARG A 118 -5.44 -8.67 -3.14
N VAL A 119 -6.24 -8.92 -2.10
CA VAL A 119 -7.29 -9.94 -2.15
C VAL A 119 -8.70 -9.39 -1.97
N ASP A 120 -8.84 -8.13 -1.56
CA ASP A 120 -10.14 -7.47 -1.37
C ASP A 120 -10.84 -7.12 -2.70
N PHE A 121 -12.05 -6.58 -2.61
CA PHE A 121 -12.72 -6.08 -3.80
C PHE A 121 -12.00 -4.87 -4.40
N ASN A 122 -11.35 -5.12 -5.55
CA ASN A 122 -10.81 -4.10 -6.46
C ASN A 122 -9.56 -3.35 -5.94
N GLY A 123 -8.87 -3.87 -4.92
CA GLY A 123 -7.70 -3.23 -4.32
C GLY A 123 -8.06 -1.89 -3.69
N LEU A 124 -9.12 -1.87 -2.90
CA LEU A 124 -9.75 -0.65 -2.40
C LEU A 124 -9.41 -0.44 -0.93
N TYR A 125 -8.69 0.64 -0.62
CA TYR A 125 -8.60 1.10 0.76
C TYR A 125 -9.88 1.86 1.15
N ARG A 126 -10.68 1.31 2.07
CA ARG A 126 -11.86 1.99 2.63
C ARG A 126 -12.11 1.57 4.08
N VAL A 127 -12.35 2.58 4.92
CA VAL A 127 -12.71 2.42 6.33
C VAL A 127 -14.09 2.99 6.62
N ASN A 128 -14.72 2.55 7.70
CA ASN A 128 -15.96 3.15 8.22
C ASN A 128 -15.65 4.36 9.14
N SER A 129 -16.69 4.96 9.72
CA SER A 129 -16.56 6.09 10.67
C SER A 129 -15.81 5.75 11.97
N LYS A 130 -15.55 4.47 12.24
CA LYS A 130 -14.73 3.99 13.37
C LYS A 130 -13.30 3.63 12.95
N ASN A 131 -12.86 4.03 11.76
CA ASN A 131 -11.56 3.67 11.17
C ASN A 131 -11.34 2.15 10.99
N GLN A 132 -12.41 1.38 10.81
CA GLN A 132 -12.32 -0.07 10.60
C GLN A 132 -12.42 -0.40 9.12
N PHE A 133 -11.52 -1.24 8.62
CA PHE A 133 -11.46 -1.65 7.21
C PHE A 133 -12.73 -2.41 6.82
N ASN A 134 -13.46 -1.97 5.79
CA ASN A 134 -14.80 -2.48 5.47
C ASN A 134 -14.97 -2.95 4.01
N VAL A 135 -13.88 -3.29 3.33
CA VAL A 135 -13.94 -3.84 1.96
C VAL A 135 -14.16 -5.35 2.03
N PRO A 136 -15.07 -5.93 1.23
CA PRO A 136 -15.30 -7.38 1.21
C PRO A 136 -14.14 -8.11 0.50
N TYR A 137 -14.04 -9.41 0.73
CA TYR A 137 -13.12 -10.28 -0.01
C TYR A 137 -13.45 -10.24 -1.51
N GLY A 138 -12.43 -10.17 -2.35
CA GLY A 138 -12.53 -10.14 -3.80
C GLY A 138 -12.81 -11.53 -4.41
N ARG A 139 -12.83 -11.58 -5.74
CA ARG A 139 -13.01 -12.82 -6.52
C ARG A 139 -11.84 -13.04 -7.48
N TYR A 140 -10.62 -13.00 -6.94
CA TYR A 140 -9.41 -13.28 -7.71
C TYR A 140 -9.11 -14.77 -7.72
N LYS A 141 -8.84 -15.35 -8.89
CA LYS A 141 -8.50 -16.78 -9.02
C LYS A 141 -7.12 -17.11 -8.43
N ASN A 142 -6.15 -16.22 -8.63
CA ASN A 142 -4.79 -16.39 -8.12
C ASN A 142 -4.19 -15.01 -7.81
N PRO A 143 -4.55 -14.37 -6.67
CA PRO A 143 -4.00 -13.07 -6.33
C PRO A 143 -2.50 -13.24 -6.02
N GLN A 144 -1.65 -12.48 -6.72
CA GLN A 144 -0.23 -12.40 -6.40
C GLN A 144 -0.05 -11.54 -5.14
N ILE A 145 -0.13 -12.18 -3.97
CA ILE A 145 -0.03 -11.54 -2.65
C ILE A 145 1.42 -11.12 -2.40
N VAL A 146 2.36 -12.05 -2.60
CA VAL A 146 3.79 -11.74 -2.58
C VAL A 146 4.20 -11.29 -3.98
N TYR A 147 4.43 -9.99 -4.14
CA TYR A 147 4.98 -9.41 -5.37
C TYR A 147 6.26 -8.65 -5.05
N SER A 148 7.30 -9.39 -4.67
CA SER A 148 8.59 -8.85 -4.21
C SER A 148 9.19 -7.85 -5.20
N GLU A 149 9.18 -8.14 -6.51
CA GLU A 149 9.67 -7.21 -7.54
C GLU A 149 8.98 -5.85 -7.52
N LEU A 150 7.66 -5.81 -7.27
CA LEU A 150 6.92 -4.56 -7.18
C LEU A 150 7.16 -3.85 -5.86
N ILE A 151 7.27 -4.59 -4.76
CA ILE A 151 7.57 -4.02 -3.44
C ILE A 151 8.98 -3.42 -3.42
N LEU A 152 9.95 -4.06 -4.08
CA LEU A 152 11.32 -3.59 -4.28
C LEU A 152 11.43 -2.39 -5.23
N SER A 153 10.35 -2.07 -5.97
CA SER A 153 10.32 -0.92 -6.89
C SER A 153 9.82 0.37 -6.24
N VAL A 154 9.82 0.45 -4.92
CA VAL A 154 9.35 1.57 -4.09
C VAL A 154 10.52 2.36 -3.56
#